data_AF-A0A3M1RGB5-F1
#
_entry.id   AF-A0A3M1RGB5-F1
#
_cell.length_a   1.000
_cell.length_b   1.000
_cell.length_c   1.000
_cell.angle_alpha   90.00
_cell.angle_beta   90.00
_cell.angle_gamma   90.00
#
_symmetry.space_group_name_H-M   'P 1'
#
loop_
_entity.id
_entity.type
_entity.pdbx_description
1 polymer ?
#
loop_
_entity_poly.entity_id
_entity_poly.type
_entity_poly.pdbx_seq_one_letter_code
_entity_poly.pdbx_strand_id
1 'polypeptide(L)'
;EIQSPDGTTWRVPCFWMQPFAYRSLRQGARSVDWLYPDGDAGWYARFTLEKPGRHRLQARLVDADGERISRPVEILCTPSASPGFLRIDSRRPTCFAFDDGTPFFAIGQNLAFVGQSQYVTLGNLDSILAKLHENGANFLRIWTGCEDWALCIEGRKNAWTRTWERKEPYVDLPAEVDDPPLGDRAFSPRRVVELNAAGRKLDPPHGIAIVPNKRYTCSLLVWLEAAGSIRMTVGNSEYRLTEKDLPTRRWVRRDWVIEIGDDQWWWRSPTLFAESEGRVFLADISLRETDSATELLHGVRPVPRRGYYHQRDCALLDRLIASAQRHDQYLQLCLLTRDLYMPDLADPGSDTYRRAVDDAEAFMRYAVARWGAYRHVAVWEYFNEM
;
A
#
# COMPACT_ATOMS: atom_id res chain seq x y z
N GLU A 1 -11.51 -15.73 15.74
CA GLU A 1 -12.47 -16.85 15.75
C GLU A 1 -13.87 -16.29 15.80
N ILE A 2 -14.79 -16.87 15.04
CA ILE A 2 -16.20 -16.48 14.98
C ILE A 2 -17.02 -17.72 15.29
N GLN A 3 -17.96 -17.58 16.22
CA GLN A 3 -18.97 -18.57 16.56
C GLN A 3 -20.33 -18.10 16.06
N SER A 4 -20.99 -18.94 15.26
CA SER A 4 -22.34 -18.75 14.74
C SER A 4 -23.42 -19.03 15.80
N PRO A 5 -24.65 -18.53 15.62
CA PRO A 5 -25.81 -18.82 16.46
C PRO A 5 -26.08 -20.32 16.67
N ASP A 6 -25.75 -21.16 15.70
CA ASP A 6 -25.92 -22.61 15.77
C ASP A 6 -24.74 -23.35 16.43
N GLY A 7 -23.75 -22.61 16.95
CA GLY A 7 -22.57 -23.14 17.61
C GLY A 7 -21.40 -23.44 16.68
N THR A 8 -21.56 -23.36 15.36
CA THR A 8 -20.46 -23.59 14.40
C THR A 8 -19.37 -22.53 14.58
N THR A 9 -18.10 -22.94 14.61
CA THR A 9 -16.95 -22.02 14.75
C THR A 9 -16.03 -22.05 13.54
N TRP A 10 -15.53 -20.89 13.14
CA TRP A 10 -14.47 -20.79 12.12
C TRP A 10 -13.47 -19.68 12.44
N ARG A 11 -12.34 -19.70 11.74
CA ARG A 11 -11.27 -18.70 11.89
C ARG A 11 -11.16 -17.88 10.61
N VAL A 12 -10.99 -16.59 10.81
CA VAL A 12 -10.74 -15.62 9.73
C VAL A 12 -9.32 -15.11 9.92
N PRO A 13 -8.47 -15.16 8.88
CA PRO A 13 -7.13 -14.60 8.96
C PRO A 13 -7.19 -13.08 9.17
N CYS A 14 -6.31 -12.57 10.02
CA CYS A 14 -6.10 -11.13 10.13
C CYS A 14 -5.09 -10.68 9.06
N PHE A 15 -5.14 -9.40 8.70
CA PHE A 15 -4.19 -8.76 7.80
C PHE A 15 -3.73 -7.42 8.39
N TRP A 16 -2.52 -7.00 8.07
CA TRP A 16 -2.00 -5.69 8.47
C TRP A 16 -2.59 -4.59 7.58
N MET A 17 -3.06 -3.49 8.16
CA MET A 17 -3.40 -2.29 7.37
C MET A 17 -3.17 -0.98 8.11
N GLN A 18 -2.90 0.06 7.34
CA GLN A 18 -3.03 1.47 7.74
C GLN A 18 -4.33 2.01 7.15
N PRO A 19 -5.27 2.54 7.95
CA PRO A 19 -6.45 3.22 7.42
C PRO A 19 -6.08 4.59 6.82
N PHE A 20 -6.83 5.02 5.81
CA PHE A 20 -6.63 6.30 5.11
C PHE A 20 -7.95 7.08 4.98
N ALA A 21 -7.89 8.37 5.32
CA ALA A 21 -8.88 9.35 4.91
C ALA A 21 -8.73 9.64 3.41
N TYR A 22 -9.84 9.97 2.76
CA TYR A 22 -9.88 10.34 1.35
C TYR A 22 -10.60 11.68 1.19
N ARG A 23 -10.08 12.56 0.34
CA ARG A 23 -10.76 13.76 -0.15
C ARG A 23 -10.47 13.92 -1.64
N SER A 24 -11.49 14.32 -2.39
CA SER A 24 -11.34 14.80 -3.77
C SER A 24 -11.18 16.31 -3.73
N LEU A 25 -9.99 16.81 -4.00
CA LEU A 25 -9.65 18.22 -3.88
C LEU A 25 -9.42 18.82 -5.28
N ARG A 26 -9.74 20.10 -5.45
CA ARG A 26 -9.53 20.80 -6.73
C ARG A 26 -8.11 21.35 -6.81
N GLN A 27 -7.44 21.07 -7.93
CA GLN A 27 -6.19 21.71 -8.30
C GLN A 27 -6.34 22.28 -9.72
N GLY A 28 -6.63 23.58 -9.81
CA GLY A 28 -7.10 24.19 -11.06
C GLY A 28 -8.40 23.54 -11.54
N ALA A 29 -8.44 23.12 -12.80
CA ALA A 29 -9.62 22.47 -13.39
C ALA A 29 -9.77 20.98 -13.02
N ARG A 30 -8.73 20.33 -12.46
CA ARG A 30 -8.71 18.89 -12.19
C ARG A 30 -9.08 18.59 -10.74
N SER A 31 -9.71 17.42 -10.53
CA SER A 31 -9.80 16.81 -9.21
C SER A 31 -8.54 15.98 -8.96
N VAL A 32 -7.97 16.07 -7.78
CA VAL A 32 -6.79 15.32 -7.35
C VAL A 32 -7.13 14.59 -6.07
N ASP A 33 -6.77 13.32 -6.01
CA ASP A 33 -7.07 12.48 -4.86
C ASP A 33 -6.07 12.74 -3.73
N TRP A 34 -6.61 13.15 -2.60
CA TRP A 34 -5.87 13.31 -1.35
C TRP A 34 -6.15 12.09 -0.47
N LEU A 35 -5.11 11.32 -0.17
CA LEU A 35 -5.17 10.20 0.78
C LEU A 35 -4.17 10.43 1.90
N TYR A 36 -4.65 10.45 3.14
CA TYR A 36 -3.84 10.70 4.32
C TYR A 36 -4.07 9.58 5.34
N PRO A 37 -3.00 8.99 5.93
CA PRO A 37 -3.13 8.03 7.02
C PRO A 37 -4.01 8.59 8.15
N ASP A 38 -5.09 7.90 8.49
CA ASP A 38 -6.09 8.36 9.47
C ASP A 38 -6.50 7.21 10.38
N GLY A 39 -5.95 7.17 11.59
CA GLY A 39 -6.08 6.05 12.53
C GLY A 39 -4.84 5.17 12.61
N ASP A 40 -4.87 4.19 13.51
CA ASP A 40 -3.70 3.35 13.82
C ASP A 40 -3.50 2.24 12.78
N ALA A 41 -2.25 2.09 12.34
CA ALA A 41 -1.83 0.88 11.65
C ALA A 41 -1.88 -0.32 12.61
N GLY A 42 -2.38 -1.45 12.13
CA GLY A 42 -2.55 -2.63 12.98
C GLY A 42 -3.03 -3.85 12.23
N TRP A 43 -3.30 -4.92 12.98
CA TRP A 43 -3.95 -6.12 12.49
C TRP A 43 -5.47 -5.96 12.51
N TYR A 44 -6.10 -6.20 11.37
CA TYR A 44 -7.54 -6.12 11.18
C TYR A 44 -8.09 -7.46 10.68
N ALA A 45 -9.37 -7.70 10.89
CA ALA A 45 -10.10 -8.81 10.31
C ALA A 45 -11.32 -8.28 9.57
N ARG A 46 -11.59 -8.84 8.38
CA ARG A 46 -12.81 -8.58 7.60
C ARG A 46 -13.52 -9.89 7.34
N PHE A 47 -14.84 -9.91 7.53
CA PHE A 47 -15.65 -11.11 7.39
C PHE A 47 -17.09 -10.73 7.03
N THR A 48 -17.80 -11.69 6.43
CA THR A 48 -19.23 -11.59 6.15
C THR A 48 -19.95 -12.69 6.91
N LEU A 49 -20.96 -12.31 7.69
CA LEU A 49 -21.77 -13.26 8.45
C LEU A 49 -22.93 -13.73 7.55
N GLU A 50 -23.06 -15.03 7.38
CA GLU A 50 -24.02 -15.63 6.44
C GLU A 50 -25.31 -16.11 7.13
N LYS A 51 -25.26 -16.38 8.45
CA LYS A 51 -26.41 -16.87 9.22
C LYS A 51 -27.04 -15.73 10.01
N PRO A 52 -28.36 -15.50 9.95
CA PRO A 52 -29.02 -14.57 10.87
C PRO A 52 -28.91 -15.02 12.32
N GLY A 53 -28.71 -14.08 13.24
CA GLY A 53 -28.62 -14.30 14.68
C GLY A 53 -27.36 -13.74 15.33
N ARG A 54 -27.23 -13.94 16.65
CA ARG A 54 -26.09 -13.47 17.44
C ARG A 54 -24.84 -14.31 17.20
N HIS A 55 -23.79 -13.66 16.73
CA HIS A 55 -22.45 -14.23 16.58
C HIS A 55 -21.56 -13.75 17.73
N ARG A 56 -20.65 -14.62 18.17
CA ARG A 56 -19.63 -14.30 19.16
C ARG A 56 -18.26 -14.31 18.51
N LEU A 57 -17.48 -13.24 18.70
CA LEU A 57 -16.19 -13.04 18.05
C LEU A 57 -15.08 -12.84 19.07
N GLN A 58 -13.92 -13.44 18.81
CA GLN A 58 -12.71 -13.29 19.63
C GLN A 58 -11.47 -13.16 18.74
N ALA A 59 -10.58 -12.22 19.07
CA ALA A 59 -9.26 -12.12 18.47
C ALA A 59 -8.31 -13.09 19.20
N ARG A 60 -7.46 -13.77 18.42
CA ARG A 60 -6.45 -14.72 18.91
C ARG A 60 -5.11 -14.32 18.31
N LEU A 61 -4.14 -14.05 19.18
CA LEU A 61 -2.75 -13.78 18.81
C LEU A 61 -1.90 -14.95 19.31
N VAL A 62 -1.06 -15.48 18.43
CA VAL A 62 -0.05 -16.49 18.78
C VAL A 62 1.29 -15.93 18.34
N ASP A 63 2.19 -15.74 19.30
CA ASP A 63 3.56 -15.27 19.07
C ASP A 63 4.55 -16.05 19.95
N ALA A 64 5.80 -15.59 20.03
CA ALA A 64 6.86 -16.24 20.80
C ALA A 64 6.56 -16.27 22.31
N ASP A 65 5.73 -15.35 22.82
CA ASP A 65 5.32 -15.27 24.22
C ASP A 65 4.09 -16.15 24.51
N GLY A 66 3.59 -16.88 23.50
CA GLY A 66 2.49 -17.82 23.60
C GLY A 66 1.18 -17.32 22.98
N GLU A 67 0.06 -17.78 23.53
CA GLU A 67 -1.27 -17.47 23.03
C GLU A 67 -1.99 -16.43 23.91
N ARG A 68 -2.57 -15.41 23.27
CA ARG A 68 -3.45 -14.43 23.90
C ARG A 68 -4.80 -14.39 23.18
N ILE A 69 -5.88 -14.37 23.95
CA ILE A 69 -7.26 -14.31 23.44
C ILE A 69 -7.96 -13.07 24.00
N SER A 70 -8.66 -12.33 23.15
CA SER A 70 -9.43 -11.16 23.58
C SER A 70 -10.70 -11.54 24.35
N ARG A 71 -11.27 -10.55 25.04
CA ARG A 71 -12.67 -10.64 25.46
C ARG A 71 -13.58 -10.83 24.23
N PRO A 72 -14.67 -11.60 24.37
CA PRO A 72 -15.62 -11.78 23.28
C PRO A 72 -16.41 -10.51 23.00
N VAL A 73 -16.76 -10.31 21.74
CA VAL A 73 -17.70 -9.29 21.28
C VAL A 73 -18.87 -10.00 20.59
N GLU A 74 -20.09 -9.50 20.80
CA GLU A 74 -21.28 -10.01 20.13
C GLU A 74 -21.69 -9.09 18.98
N ILE A 75 -22.07 -9.69 17.84
CA ILE A 75 -22.63 -9.00 16.68
C ILE A 75 -23.94 -9.67 16.29
N LEU A 76 -25.00 -8.89 16.11
CA LEU A 76 -26.27 -9.39 15.59
C LEU A 76 -26.25 -9.32 14.05
N CYS A 77 -26.27 -10.49 13.40
CA CYS A 77 -26.51 -10.58 11.97
C CYS A 77 -28.03 -10.58 11.73
N THR A 78 -28.55 -9.62 10.96
CA THR A 78 -29.96 -9.57 10.59
C THR A 78 -30.17 -10.16 9.19
N PRO A 79 -31.36 -10.70 8.89
CA PRO A 79 -31.70 -11.12 7.53
C PRO A 79 -31.45 -10.01 6.50
N SER A 80 -31.05 -10.41 5.30
CA SER A 80 -30.75 -9.50 4.18
C SER A 80 -31.38 -10.05 2.90
N ALA A 81 -31.82 -9.16 2.01
CA ALA A 81 -32.28 -9.49 0.66
C ALA A 81 -31.13 -9.66 -0.34
N SER A 82 -29.88 -9.60 0.14
CA SER A 82 -28.68 -9.83 -0.67
C SER A 82 -28.68 -11.24 -1.26
N PRO A 83 -28.36 -11.42 -2.56
CA PRO A 83 -28.32 -12.73 -3.20
C PRO A 83 -27.13 -13.61 -2.73
N GLY A 84 -26.16 -13.02 -2.01
CA GLY A 84 -24.99 -13.71 -1.48
C GLY A 84 -23.71 -13.45 -2.30
N PHE A 85 -22.74 -14.35 -2.18
CA PHE A 85 -21.51 -14.37 -2.97
C PHE A 85 -21.75 -15.00 -4.34
N LEU A 86 -20.91 -14.63 -5.30
CA LEU A 86 -20.86 -15.29 -6.60
C LEU A 86 -20.10 -16.62 -6.50
N ARG A 87 -20.67 -17.68 -7.07
CA ARG A 87 -20.15 -19.06 -7.06
C ARG A 87 -20.25 -19.68 -8.45
N ILE A 88 -19.52 -20.76 -8.68
CA ILE A 88 -19.78 -21.67 -9.80
C ILE A 88 -21.15 -22.33 -9.57
N ASP A 89 -22.04 -22.30 -10.57
CA ASP A 89 -23.37 -22.93 -10.45
C ASP A 89 -23.21 -24.46 -10.37
N SER A 90 -23.72 -25.04 -9.28
CA SER A 90 -23.66 -26.49 -9.03
C SER A 90 -24.45 -27.31 -10.05
N ARG A 91 -25.45 -26.72 -10.71
CA ARG A 91 -26.27 -27.37 -11.75
C ARG A 91 -25.66 -27.19 -13.14
N ARG A 92 -24.85 -26.14 -13.34
CA ARG A 92 -24.19 -25.81 -14.60
C ARG A 92 -22.78 -25.26 -14.33
N PRO A 93 -21.78 -26.15 -14.17
CA PRO A 93 -20.42 -25.74 -13.75
C PRO A 93 -19.67 -24.80 -14.71
N THR A 94 -20.21 -24.53 -15.90
CA THR A 94 -19.71 -23.54 -16.87
C THR A 94 -20.30 -22.15 -16.67
N CYS A 95 -21.18 -21.95 -15.69
CA CYS A 95 -21.86 -20.70 -15.40
C CYS A 95 -21.63 -20.26 -13.96
N PHE A 96 -21.87 -18.98 -13.68
CA PHE A 96 -21.90 -18.45 -12.33
C PHE A 96 -23.34 -18.28 -11.84
N ALA A 97 -23.52 -18.39 -10.53
CA ALA A 97 -24.75 -18.06 -9.83
C ALA A 97 -24.42 -17.48 -8.46
N PHE A 98 -25.34 -16.71 -7.89
CA PHE A 98 -25.26 -16.28 -6.50
C PHE A 98 -25.59 -17.42 -5.53
N ASP A 99 -25.28 -17.26 -4.24
CA ASP A 99 -25.59 -18.27 -3.20
C ASP A 99 -27.09 -18.60 -3.12
N ASP A 100 -27.98 -17.66 -3.48
CA ASP A 100 -29.43 -17.88 -3.58
C ASP A 100 -29.87 -18.67 -4.83
N GLY A 101 -28.94 -19.01 -5.73
CA GLY A 101 -29.17 -19.75 -6.98
C GLY A 101 -29.54 -18.88 -8.18
N THR A 102 -29.58 -17.55 -8.03
CA THR A 102 -29.83 -16.60 -9.13
C THR A 102 -28.68 -16.66 -10.14
N PRO A 103 -28.94 -16.92 -11.43
CA PRO A 103 -27.89 -16.96 -12.45
C PRO A 103 -27.21 -15.61 -12.62
N PHE A 104 -25.89 -15.64 -12.86
CA PHE A 104 -25.10 -14.44 -13.13
C PHE A 104 -24.39 -14.56 -14.47
N PHE A 105 -24.68 -13.63 -15.37
CA PHE A 105 -24.00 -13.49 -16.64
C PHE A 105 -23.14 -12.22 -16.61
N ALA A 106 -21.82 -12.39 -16.68
CA ALA A 106 -20.86 -11.29 -16.63
C ALA A 106 -20.88 -10.49 -17.93
N ILE A 107 -21.19 -9.20 -17.84
CA ILE A 107 -21.15 -8.24 -18.94
C ILE A 107 -20.29 -7.07 -18.51
N GLY A 108 -19.21 -6.81 -19.24
CA GLY A 108 -18.43 -5.60 -19.03
C GLY A 108 -17.07 -5.65 -19.70
N GLN A 109 -16.09 -4.95 -19.11
CA GLN A 109 -14.85 -4.60 -19.78
C GLN A 109 -13.64 -4.54 -18.84
N ASN A 110 -12.46 -4.48 -19.43
CA ASN A 110 -11.23 -4.13 -18.70
C ASN A 110 -11.29 -2.67 -18.27
N LEU A 111 -11.20 -2.42 -16.96
CA LEU A 111 -10.92 -1.11 -16.39
C LEU A 111 -9.53 -1.18 -15.73
N ALA A 112 -8.56 -1.63 -16.53
CA ALA A 112 -7.30 -2.21 -16.08
C ALA A 112 -6.48 -1.26 -15.17
N PHE A 113 -6.43 0.02 -15.50
CA PHE A 113 -5.52 0.97 -14.86
C PHE A 113 -6.29 2.01 -14.06
N VAL A 114 -6.11 1.98 -12.74
CA VAL A 114 -6.66 2.97 -11.82
C VAL A 114 -5.52 3.66 -11.08
N GLY A 115 -5.44 4.99 -11.13
CA GLY A 115 -4.36 5.73 -10.49
C GLY A 115 -4.32 7.20 -10.92
N GLN A 116 -3.56 8.04 -10.20
CA GLN A 116 -3.48 9.48 -10.49
C GLN A 116 -2.95 9.80 -11.90
N SER A 117 -2.08 8.93 -12.44
CA SER A 117 -1.52 9.09 -13.78
C SER A 117 -2.37 8.40 -14.86
N GLN A 118 -3.57 7.91 -14.51
CA GLN A 118 -4.47 7.17 -15.40
C GLN A 118 -5.74 7.97 -15.69
N TYR A 119 -6.50 7.54 -16.70
CA TYR A 119 -7.82 8.11 -16.98
C TYR A 119 -8.80 7.86 -15.82
N VAL A 120 -8.73 6.68 -15.21
CA VAL A 120 -9.56 6.31 -14.06
C VAL A 120 -8.82 6.67 -12.78
N THR A 121 -9.41 7.57 -12.01
CA THR A 121 -8.95 8.06 -10.71
C THR A 121 -10.04 7.80 -9.68
N LEU A 122 -9.80 7.95 -8.37
CA LEU A 122 -10.89 7.85 -7.41
C LEU A 122 -11.90 9.00 -7.61
N GLY A 123 -11.42 10.18 -8.02
CA GLY A 123 -12.26 11.37 -8.24
C GLY A 123 -13.31 11.23 -9.35
N ASN A 124 -13.13 10.34 -10.32
CA ASN A 124 -14.13 10.06 -11.37
C ASN A 124 -14.66 8.63 -11.38
N LEU A 125 -14.22 7.78 -10.45
CA LEU A 125 -14.56 6.36 -10.40
C LEU A 125 -16.08 6.15 -10.31
N ASP A 126 -16.75 6.76 -9.33
CA ASP A 126 -18.21 6.57 -9.14
C ASP A 126 -18.99 6.99 -10.39
N SER A 127 -18.60 8.07 -11.08
CA SER A 127 -19.25 8.48 -12.34
C SER A 127 -19.05 7.47 -13.47
N ILE A 128 -17.87 6.85 -13.57
CA ILE A 128 -17.58 5.82 -14.56
C ILE A 128 -18.39 4.55 -14.25
N LEU A 129 -18.38 4.10 -13.00
CA LEU A 129 -19.11 2.90 -12.58
C LEU A 129 -20.64 3.07 -12.70
N ALA A 130 -21.17 4.25 -12.39
CA ALA A 130 -22.57 4.58 -12.60
C ALA A 130 -22.96 4.45 -14.08
N LYS A 131 -22.18 5.03 -15.00
CA LYS A 131 -22.45 4.94 -16.44
C LYS A 131 -22.37 3.50 -16.95
N LEU A 132 -21.42 2.70 -16.45
CA LEU A 132 -21.32 1.29 -16.79
C LEU A 132 -22.58 0.53 -16.36
N HIS A 133 -23.01 0.73 -15.11
CA HIS A 133 -24.24 0.15 -14.58
C HIS A 133 -25.48 0.55 -15.39
N GLU A 134 -25.64 1.85 -15.68
CA GLU A 134 -26.75 2.39 -16.47
C GLU A 134 -26.82 1.80 -17.89
N ASN A 135 -25.69 1.34 -18.43
CA ASN A 135 -25.59 0.69 -19.75
C ASN A 135 -25.56 -0.84 -19.66
N GLY A 136 -25.90 -1.42 -18.50
CA GLY A 136 -26.07 -2.86 -18.31
C GLY A 136 -24.78 -3.65 -18.07
N ALA A 137 -23.64 -2.99 -17.86
CA ALA A 137 -22.44 -3.67 -17.41
C ALA A 137 -22.52 -3.95 -15.89
N ASN A 138 -22.07 -5.14 -15.49
CA ASN A 138 -22.08 -5.62 -14.10
C ASN A 138 -20.75 -6.27 -13.70
N PHE A 139 -19.73 -6.28 -14.57
CA PHE A 139 -18.48 -6.97 -14.33
C PHE A 139 -17.27 -6.18 -14.85
N LEU A 140 -16.21 -6.07 -14.06
CA LEU A 140 -15.01 -5.32 -14.41
C LEU A 140 -13.74 -6.07 -14.05
N ARG A 141 -12.74 -5.99 -14.91
CA ARG A 141 -11.39 -6.51 -14.65
C ARG A 141 -10.43 -5.37 -14.31
N ILE A 142 -9.77 -5.47 -13.15
CA ILE A 142 -8.88 -4.47 -12.58
C ILE A 142 -7.50 -5.07 -12.37
N TRP A 143 -6.44 -4.34 -12.72
CA TRP A 143 -5.07 -4.75 -12.45
C TRP A 143 -4.58 -4.08 -11.17
N THR A 144 -3.98 -4.87 -10.28
CA THR A 144 -3.45 -4.40 -9.01
C THR A 144 -1.95 -4.65 -8.88
N GLY A 145 -1.28 -4.78 -10.02
CA GLY A 145 0.16 -5.04 -10.17
C GLY A 145 0.81 -4.12 -11.21
N CYS A 146 0.33 -2.88 -11.34
CA CYS A 146 0.75 -1.91 -12.35
C CYS A 146 1.96 -1.04 -11.96
N GLU A 147 2.86 -1.52 -11.09
CA GLU A 147 4.05 -0.77 -10.67
C GLU A 147 3.73 0.68 -10.25
N ASP A 148 4.66 1.63 -10.40
CA ASP A 148 4.52 3.00 -9.89
C ASP A 148 3.61 3.94 -10.70
N TRP A 149 3.06 3.49 -11.83
CA TRP A 149 2.24 4.31 -12.72
C TRP A 149 0.72 4.11 -12.54
N ALA A 150 0.28 3.09 -11.79
CA ALA A 150 -1.11 2.91 -11.39
C ALA A 150 -1.24 2.09 -10.07
N LEU A 151 -2.44 1.56 -9.80
CA LEU A 151 -2.74 0.72 -8.66
C LEU A 151 -1.82 -0.50 -8.64
N CYS A 152 -1.06 -0.62 -7.56
CA CYS A 152 -0.17 -1.75 -7.38
C CYS A 152 0.02 -2.04 -5.91
N ILE A 153 -0.43 -3.22 -5.50
CA ILE A 153 -0.38 -3.69 -4.11
C ILE A 153 1.03 -4.14 -3.76
N GLU A 154 1.66 -4.92 -4.64
CA GLU A 154 3.04 -5.39 -4.51
C GLU A 154 3.79 -5.07 -5.81
N GLY A 155 4.91 -4.36 -5.71
CA GLY A 155 5.64 -3.83 -6.85
C GLY A 155 6.84 -2.99 -6.46
N ARG A 156 7.66 -2.62 -7.45
CA ARG A 156 8.91 -1.86 -7.32
C ARG A 156 8.66 -0.35 -7.15
N LYS A 157 7.67 0.02 -6.34
CA LYS A 157 7.39 1.43 -6.04
C LYS A 157 8.38 1.97 -5.04
N ASN A 158 9.04 3.06 -5.41
CA ASN A 158 9.90 3.82 -4.52
C ASN A 158 9.78 5.32 -4.79
N ALA A 159 10.36 6.13 -3.92
CA ALA A 159 10.29 7.58 -3.98
C ALA A 159 11.49 8.25 -4.67
N TRP A 160 12.40 7.48 -5.26
CA TRP A 160 13.67 7.99 -5.75
C TRP A 160 13.84 7.87 -7.27
N THR A 161 13.27 6.83 -7.86
CA THR A 161 13.35 6.53 -9.29
C THR A 161 12.02 6.02 -9.80
N ARG A 162 11.84 6.06 -11.12
CA ARG A 162 10.66 5.48 -11.76
C ARG A 162 10.96 4.08 -12.32
N THR A 163 9.95 3.21 -12.32
CA THR A 163 10.16 1.80 -12.71
C THR A 163 10.67 1.64 -14.14
N TRP A 164 10.32 2.53 -15.06
CA TRP A 164 10.82 2.52 -16.45
C TRP A 164 12.27 3.01 -16.59
N GLU A 165 12.83 3.69 -15.59
CA GLU A 165 14.22 4.16 -15.63
C GLU A 165 15.22 3.03 -15.36
N ARG A 166 14.77 1.93 -14.75
CA ARG A 166 15.60 0.77 -14.37
C ARG A 166 16.85 1.14 -13.55
N LYS A 167 16.78 2.24 -12.82
CA LYS A 167 17.85 2.71 -11.92
C LYS A 167 17.59 2.20 -10.52
N GLU A 168 18.62 1.58 -9.93
CA GLU A 168 18.60 1.18 -8.54
C GLU A 168 18.80 2.41 -7.65
N PRO A 169 17.82 2.78 -6.81
CA PRO A 169 17.97 3.92 -5.92
C PRO A 169 18.94 3.67 -4.75
N TYR A 170 19.23 2.44 -4.36
CA TYR A 170 20.04 2.18 -3.16
C TYR A 170 21.41 1.62 -3.50
N VAL A 171 22.44 2.15 -2.86
CA VAL A 171 23.80 1.59 -2.91
C VAL A 171 24.02 0.67 -1.72
N ASP A 172 24.85 -0.36 -1.92
CA ASP A 172 25.32 -1.18 -0.81
C ASP A 172 26.33 -0.38 0.03
N LEU A 173 26.13 -0.41 1.34
CA LEU A 173 26.96 0.32 2.27
C LEU A 173 28.36 -0.31 2.33
N PRO A 174 29.44 0.47 2.10
CA PRO A 174 30.82 -0.02 2.13
C PRO A 174 31.15 -0.72 3.45
N ALA A 175 31.99 -1.77 3.40
CA ALA A 175 32.31 -2.61 4.56
C ALA A 175 32.91 -1.81 5.74
N GLU A 176 33.62 -0.72 5.44
CA GLU A 176 34.25 0.18 6.41
C GLU A 176 33.28 1.15 7.10
N VAL A 177 32.02 1.19 6.69
CA VAL A 177 30.99 2.04 7.29
C VAL A 177 30.11 1.20 8.21
N ASP A 178 29.97 1.65 9.46
CA ASP A 178 29.09 1.03 10.44
C ASP A 178 27.64 1.02 9.96
N ASP A 179 26.87 0.03 10.41
CA ASP A 179 25.45 -0.05 10.06
C ASP A 179 24.67 1.14 10.66
N PRO A 180 23.69 1.71 9.91
CA PRO A 180 22.84 2.76 10.43
C PRO A 180 21.99 2.24 11.61
N PRO A 181 21.79 3.04 12.68
CA PRO A 181 21.00 2.65 13.84
C PRO A 181 19.50 2.70 13.55
N LEU A 182 19.01 1.75 12.75
CA LEU A 182 17.62 1.68 12.27
C LEU A 182 16.68 0.94 13.24
N GLY A 183 17.21 0.17 14.19
CA GLY A 183 16.43 -0.76 15.01
C GLY A 183 15.67 -1.79 14.16
N ASP A 184 14.52 -2.25 14.64
CA ASP A 184 13.68 -3.25 13.96
C ASP A 184 12.98 -2.74 12.69
N ARG A 185 13.23 -1.49 12.28
CA ARG A 185 12.56 -0.83 11.15
C ARG A 185 13.22 -1.11 9.80
N ALA A 186 14.33 -1.85 9.77
CA ALA A 186 15.13 -2.08 8.57
C ALA A 186 14.83 -3.42 7.92
N PHE A 187 14.42 -3.40 6.65
CA PHE A 187 14.42 -4.61 5.82
C PHE A 187 15.81 -4.92 5.26
N SER A 188 16.66 -3.90 5.08
CA SER A 188 18.02 -4.06 4.56
C SER A 188 18.90 -2.89 5.05
N PRO A 189 19.50 -2.98 6.26
CA PRO A 189 20.21 -1.85 6.87
C PRO A 189 21.46 -1.42 6.11
N ARG A 190 22.04 -2.32 5.31
CA ARG A 190 23.22 -2.05 4.48
C ARG A 190 22.90 -1.57 3.07
N ARG A 191 21.65 -1.15 2.82
CA ARG A 191 21.27 -0.49 1.56
C ARG A 191 20.80 0.92 1.86
N VAL A 192 21.51 1.91 1.33
CA VAL A 192 21.35 3.33 1.68
C VAL A 192 21.25 4.21 0.45
N VAL A 193 20.87 5.47 0.65
CA VAL A 193 20.89 6.50 -0.40
C VAL A 193 22.21 7.24 -0.34
N GLU A 194 23.00 7.20 -1.40
CA GLU A 194 24.16 8.10 -1.54
C GLU A 194 23.70 9.45 -2.09
N LEU A 195 24.22 10.53 -1.50
CA LEU A 195 24.00 11.90 -1.93
C LEU A 195 25.29 12.53 -2.45
N ASN A 196 25.11 13.51 -3.35
CA ASN A 196 26.20 14.30 -3.91
C ASN A 196 25.71 15.73 -4.22
N ALA A 197 26.59 16.54 -4.79
CA ALA A 197 26.32 17.95 -5.13
C ALA A 197 25.29 18.13 -6.27
N ALA A 198 25.08 17.12 -7.12
CA ALA A 198 24.04 17.18 -8.16
C ALA A 198 22.62 17.10 -7.56
N GLY A 199 22.53 16.61 -6.32
CA GLY A 199 21.29 16.49 -5.59
C GLY A 199 20.44 15.30 -6.03
N ARG A 200 19.53 14.93 -5.15
CA ARG A 200 18.64 13.78 -5.32
C ARG A 200 17.22 14.17 -4.97
N LYS A 201 16.35 14.13 -5.97
CA LYS A 201 14.93 14.43 -5.81
C LYS A 201 14.24 13.25 -5.15
N LEU A 202 13.45 13.55 -4.13
CA LEU A 202 12.53 12.64 -3.50
C LEU A 202 11.14 12.87 -4.11
N ASP A 203 10.76 12.00 -5.02
CA ASP A 203 9.55 12.09 -5.84
C ASP A 203 8.74 10.79 -5.75
N PRO A 204 7.93 10.59 -4.69
CA PRO A 204 7.01 9.47 -4.64
C PRO A 204 6.06 9.43 -5.85
N PRO A 205 5.52 8.25 -6.23
CA PRO A 205 4.62 8.12 -7.39
C PRO A 205 3.24 8.74 -7.16
N HIS A 206 3.01 9.30 -5.98
CA HIS A 206 1.82 10.00 -5.58
C HIS A 206 2.22 11.25 -4.80
N GLY A 207 1.37 12.28 -4.83
CA GLY A 207 1.58 13.46 -4.00
C GLY A 207 1.63 13.08 -2.51
N ILE A 208 2.56 13.68 -1.78
CA ILE A 208 2.70 13.47 -0.33
C ILE A 208 1.62 14.31 0.35
N ALA A 209 0.55 13.65 0.79
CA ALA A 209 -0.58 14.32 1.43
C ALA A 209 -0.17 14.88 2.79
N ILE A 210 -0.55 16.13 3.03
CA ILE A 210 -0.40 16.83 4.31
C ILE A 210 -1.70 17.58 4.62
N VAL A 211 -1.83 18.04 5.85
CA VAL A 211 -2.97 18.83 6.31
C VAL A 211 -2.50 20.28 6.49
N PRO A 212 -3.24 21.28 5.98
CA PRO A 212 -2.93 22.70 6.20
C PRO A 212 -2.82 23.03 7.70
N ASN A 213 -2.00 24.04 8.02
CA ASN A 213 -1.85 24.56 9.39
C ASN A 213 -1.37 23.52 10.41
N LYS A 214 -0.63 22.52 9.95
CA LYS A 214 0.05 21.53 10.79
C LYS A 214 1.57 21.64 10.69
N ARG A 215 2.24 21.09 11.69
CA ARG A 215 3.70 20.95 11.73
C ARG A 215 4.10 19.51 11.49
N TYR A 216 5.15 19.36 10.70
CA TYR A 216 5.73 18.07 10.36
C TYR A 216 7.21 18.05 10.70
N THR A 217 7.71 16.88 11.03
CA THR A 217 9.14 16.63 11.24
C THR A 217 9.63 15.75 10.10
N CYS A 218 10.59 16.28 9.32
CA CYS A 218 11.36 15.51 8.36
C CYS A 218 12.65 15.05 9.03
N SER A 219 12.79 13.75 9.25
CA SER A 219 13.96 13.15 9.90
C SER A 219 14.81 12.41 8.89
N LEU A 220 16.12 12.41 9.10
CA LEU A 220 17.09 11.65 8.33
C LEU A 220 18.23 11.13 9.22
N LEU A 221 18.67 9.90 8.98
CA LEU A 221 19.96 9.42 9.45
C LEU A 221 21.01 9.75 8.40
N VAL A 222 22.10 10.33 8.86
CA VAL A 222 23.16 10.90 8.03
C VAL A 222 24.50 10.33 8.45
N TRP A 223 25.34 9.95 7.48
CA TRP A 223 26.75 9.63 7.69
C TRP A 223 27.60 10.37 6.66
N LEU A 224 28.66 11.04 7.12
CA LEU A 224 29.59 11.79 6.28
C LEU A 224 31.00 11.22 6.41
N GLU A 225 31.72 11.05 5.31
CA GLU A 225 33.13 10.64 5.33
C GLU A 225 34.06 11.79 5.77
N ALA A 226 33.79 13.00 5.26
CA ALA A 226 34.53 14.23 5.54
C ALA A 226 33.57 15.34 5.99
N ALA A 227 34.10 16.45 6.51
CA ALA A 227 33.29 17.59 6.91
C ALA A 227 32.47 18.10 5.71
N GLY A 228 31.27 18.62 5.97
CA GLY A 228 30.40 19.10 4.93
C GLY A 228 29.02 19.52 5.42
N SER A 229 28.12 19.74 4.46
CA SER A 229 26.75 20.16 4.71
C SER A 229 25.73 19.32 3.92
N ILE A 230 24.51 19.24 4.45
CA ILE A 230 23.36 18.68 3.74
C ILE A 230 22.31 19.78 3.62
N ARG A 231 21.75 19.89 2.42
CA ARG A 231 20.76 20.91 2.09
C ARG A 231 19.53 20.25 1.51
N MET A 232 18.34 20.64 1.97
CA MET A 232 17.06 20.22 1.40
C MET A 232 16.33 21.44 0.85
N THR A 233 15.90 21.37 -0.40
CA THR A 233 15.03 22.40 -0.98
C THR A 233 13.62 21.87 -1.17
N VAL A 234 12.63 22.68 -0.81
CA VAL A 234 11.20 22.34 -0.90
C VAL A 234 10.43 23.56 -1.40
N GLY A 235 10.11 23.59 -2.69
CA GLY A 235 9.53 24.79 -3.30
C GLY A 235 10.47 25.99 -3.13
N ASN A 236 10.03 27.01 -2.38
CA ASN A 236 10.83 28.21 -2.10
C ASN A 236 11.57 28.13 -0.75
N SER A 237 11.37 27.06 0.02
CA SER A 237 12.02 26.87 1.32
C SER A 237 13.32 26.11 1.16
N GLU A 238 14.32 26.48 1.97
CA GLU A 238 15.60 25.79 2.06
C GLU A 238 15.89 25.46 3.53
N TYR A 239 16.36 24.24 3.77
CA TYR A 239 16.78 23.74 5.08
C TYR A 239 18.23 23.26 4.96
N ARG A 240 19.06 23.54 5.96
CA ARG A 240 20.49 23.20 5.93
C ARG A 240 20.96 22.62 7.25
N LEU A 241 21.79 21.58 7.17
CA LEU A 241 22.57 21.02 8.26
C LEU A 241 24.04 21.25 7.92
N THR A 242 24.81 21.75 8.86
CA THR A 242 26.22 22.13 8.67
C THR A 242 27.14 21.17 9.42
N GLU A 243 28.45 21.38 9.32
CA GLU A 243 29.48 20.61 10.03
C GLU A 243 29.27 20.59 11.56
N LYS A 244 28.65 21.64 12.13
CA LYS A 244 28.31 21.69 13.55
C LYS A 244 27.23 20.67 13.92
N ASP A 245 26.36 20.36 12.97
CA ASP A 245 25.26 19.43 13.13
C ASP A 245 25.68 18.01 12.75
N LEU A 246 26.72 17.84 11.92
CA LEU A 246 27.03 16.58 11.24
C LEU A 246 28.43 16.09 11.63
N PRO A 247 28.56 15.21 12.64
CA PRO A 247 29.84 14.55 12.91
C PRO A 247 30.26 13.68 11.72
N THR A 248 31.56 13.62 11.47
CA THR A 248 32.14 12.74 10.46
C THR A 248 32.28 11.31 10.99
N ARG A 249 32.21 10.35 10.06
CA ARG A 249 32.36 8.91 10.25
C ARG A 249 31.47 8.32 11.34
N ARG A 250 30.31 8.95 11.58
CA ARG A 250 29.33 8.50 12.56
C ARG A 250 27.91 8.80 12.07
N TRP A 251 27.02 7.82 12.22
CA TRP A 251 25.60 8.03 11.96
C TRP A 251 25.00 8.99 12.97
N VAL A 252 24.29 9.99 12.47
CA VAL A 252 23.59 10.97 13.28
C VAL A 252 22.16 11.16 12.79
N ARG A 253 21.19 11.24 13.70
CA ARG A 253 19.81 11.61 13.36
C ARG A 253 19.67 13.12 13.39
N ARG A 254 19.08 13.68 12.35
CA ARG A 254 18.74 15.10 12.27
C ARG A 254 17.32 15.27 11.78
N ASP A 255 16.73 16.36 12.23
CA ASP A 255 15.34 16.69 12.04
C ASP A 255 15.23 18.12 11.49
N TRP A 256 14.33 18.31 10.54
CA TRP A 256 13.83 19.61 10.15
C TRP A 256 12.35 19.70 10.50
N VAL A 257 11.98 20.77 11.21
CA VAL A 257 10.57 21.10 11.45
C VAL A 257 10.07 21.90 10.25
N ILE A 258 8.98 21.44 9.67
CA ILE A 258 8.34 21.98 8.48
C ILE A 258 6.96 22.48 8.90
N GLU A 259 6.71 23.77 8.68
CA GLU A 259 5.40 24.38 8.89
C GLU A 259 4.64 24.44 7.57
N ILE A 260 3.41 23.95 7.59
CA ILE A 260 2.54 23.91 6.41
C ILE A 260 1.61 25.11 6.46
N GLY A 261 1.66 25.92 5.41
CA GLY A 261 0.83 27.11 5.30
C GLY A 261 -0.64 26.80 5.06
N ASP A 262 -1.43 27.88 5.00
CA ASP A 262 -2.85 27.82 4.64
C ASP A 262 -3.03 27.17 3.25
N ASP A 263 -4.12 26.41 3.10
CA ASP A 263 -4.53 25.75 1.85
C ASP A 263 -3.46 24.85 1.19
N GLN A 264 -2.40 24.46 1.91
CA GLN A 264 -1.40 23.55 1.41
C GLN A 264 -1.73 22.09 1.79
N TRP A 265 -2.24 21.34 0.82
CA TRP A 265 -2.69 19.95 1.00
C TRP A 265 -1.68 18.88 0.55
N TRP A 266 -0.61 19.29 -0.13
CA TRP A 266 0.47 18.39 -0.56
C TRP A 266 1.84 19.00 -0.29
N TRP A 267 2.75 18.19 0.22
CA TRP A 267 4.15 18.54 0.36
C TRP A 267 4.81 18.45 -1.01
N ARG A 268 5.55 19.49 -1.40
CA ARG A 268 6.28 19.49 -2.67
C ARG A 268 7.46 18.51 -2.56
N SER A 269 7.67 17.71 -3.60
CA SER A 269 8.80 16.77 -3.69
C SER A 269 10.12 17.49 -3.39
N PRO A 270 10.81 17.16 -2.28
CA PRO A 270 12.03 17.86 -1.90
C PRO A 270 13.23 17.35 -2.70
N THR A 271 14.27 18.16 -2.80
CA THR A 271 15.57 17.73 -3.35
C THR A 271 16.65 17.86 -2.28
N LEU A 272 17.39 16.78 -2.05
CA LEU A 272 18.46 16.71 -1.06
C LEU A 272 19.81 16.81 -1.76
N PHE A 273 20.69 17.66 -1.25
CA PHE A 273 22.04 17.89 -1.76
C PHE A 273 23.06 17.62 -0.66
N ALA A 274 24.23 17.13 -1.04
CA ALA A 274 25.38 17.01 -0.16
C ALA A 274 26.55 17.85 -0.69
N GLU A 275 27.15 18.64 0.19
CA GLU A 275 28.33 19.47 -0.07
C GLU A 275 29.44 18.99 0.87
N SER A 276 30.22 18.00 0.42
CA SER A 276 31.37 17.44 1.16
C SER A 276 32.40 16.93 0.15
N GLU A 277 33.68 16.91 0.55
CA GLU A 277 34.76 16.30 -0.24
C GLU A 277 34.75 14.76 -0.17
N GLY A 278 33.96 14.17 0.74
CA GLY A 278 33.84 12.72 0.91
C GLY A 278 32.42 12.21 0.64
N ARG A 279 32.23 10.88 0.76
CA ARG A 279 30.92 10.24 0.58
C ARG A 279 29.92 10.65 1.65
N VAL A 280 28.65 10.77 1.25
CA VAL A 280 27.53 11.09 2.13
C VAL A 280 26.42 10.08 1.94
N PHE A 281 26.08 9.37 3.03
CA PHE A 281 25.02 8.36 3.03
C PHE A 281 23.82 8.82 3.87
N LEU A 282 22.64 8.53 3.35
CA LEU A 282 21.36 8.73 4.01
C LEU A 282 20.64 7.40 4.26
N ALA A 283 20.04 7.32 5.44
CA ALA A 283 19.15 6.24 5.84
C ALA A 283 17.94 6.80 6.61
N ASP A 284 16.93 5.96 6.84
CA ASP A 284 15.77 6.26 7.70
C ASP A 284 14.99 7.55 7.40
N ILE A 285 15.03 8.05 6.16
CA ILE A 285 14.32 9.28 5.82
C ILE A 285 12.82 9.09 6.12
N SER A 286 12.23 10.05 6.80
CA SER A 286 10.88 9.97 7.35
C SER A 286 10.22 11.34 7.32
N LEU A 287 8.91 11.37 7.07
CA LEU A 287 8.09 12.55 7.27
C LEU A 287 6.89 12.17 8.13
N ARG A 288 6.74 12.86 9.26
CA ARG A 288 5.64 12.63 10.20
C ARG A 288 5.04 13.95 10.64
N GLU A 289 3.76 13.96 10.97
CA GLU A 289 3.23 15.04 11.80
C GLU A 289 4.01 15.05 13.13
N THR A 290 4.41 16.22 13.64
CA THR A 290 5.46 16.33 14.69
C THR A 290 5.18 15.49 15.95
N ASP A 291 3.91 15.29 16.30
CA ASP A 291 3.49 14.51 17.48
C ASP A 291 2.92 13.13 17.11
N SER A 292 3.18 12.65 15.90
CA SER A 292 2.66 11.38 15.37
C SER A 292 3.77 10.38 15.06
N ALA A 293 3.48 9.10 15.28
CA ALA A 293 4.34 8.01 14.83
C ALA A 293 4.11 7.62 13.36
N THR A 294 3.05 8.14 12.74
CA THR A 294 2.59 7.72 11.42
C THR A 294 3.46 8.27 10.31
N GLU A 295 4.01 7.36 9.50
CA GLU A 295 4.84 7.68 8.35
C GLU A 295 3.99 8.15 7.17
N LEU A 296 4.37 9.29 6.59
CA LEU A 296 3.72 9.86 5.40
C LEU A 296 4.55 9.64 4.14
N LEU A 297 5.84 9.33 4.30
CA LEU A 297 6.78 9.16 3.22
C LEU A 297 7.00 7.67 2.94
N HIS A 298 6.28 7.16 1.95
CA HIS A 298 6.38 5.76 1.54
C HIS A 298 7.41 5.56 0.43
N GLY A 299 8.04 4.38 0.39
CA GLY A 299 8.95 3.99 -0.68
C GLY A 299 10.34 4.63 -0.63
N VAL A 300 10.73 5.24 0.50
CA VAL A 300 12.08 5.84 0.68
C VAL A 300 13.13 4.88 1.21
N ARG A 301 12.69 3.76 1.78
CA ARG A 301 13.56 2.72 2.32
C ARG A 301 13.62 1.56 1.34
N PRO A 302 14.74 0.83 1.30
CA PRO A 302 14.77 -0.48 0.64
C PRO A 302 13.72 -1.38 1.28
N VAL A 303 12.89 -2.00 0.45
CA VAL A 303 11.92 -3.02 0.86
C VAL A 303 12.25 -4.33 0.14
N PRO A 304 11.81 -5.47 0.67
CA PRO A 304 11.94 -6.75 -0.02
C PRO A 304 11.29 -6.70 -1.41
N ARG A 305 11.79 -7.51 -2.35
CA ARG A 305 11.25 -7.59 -3.72
C ARG A 305 9.80 -8.07 -3.77
N ARG A 306 9.41 -8.94 -2.82
CA ARG A 306 8.06 -9.47 -2.59
C ARG A 306 7.79 -9.54 -1.08
N GLY A 307 6.53 -9.65 -0.67
CA GLY A 307 6.08 -9.63 0.72
C GLY A 307 5.92 -8.22 1.32
N TYR A 308 6.06 -7.16 0.51
CA TYR A 308 5.80 -5.78 0.94
C TYR A 308 4.59 -5.21 0.21
N TYR A 309 3.53 -4.93 0.97
CA TYR A 309 2.25 -4.45 0.42
C TYR A 309 2.06 -2.96 0.65
N HIS A 310 1.95 -2.20 -0.43
CA HIS A 310 1.80 -0.74 -0.44
C HIS A 310 0.44 -0.35 0.15
N GLN A 311 0.43 0.04 1.42
CA GLN A 311 -0.80 0.27 2.18
C GLN A 311 -1.71 1.36 1.60
N ARG A 312 -1.11 2.42 1.03
CA ARG A 312 -1.85 3.48 0.32
C ARG A 312 -2.61 2.91 -0.89
N ASP A 313 -1.96 2.07 -1.68
CA ASP A 313 -2.59 1.41 -2.83
C ASP A 313 -3.63 0.38 -2.40
N CYS A 314 -3.40 -0.32 -1.29
CA CYS A 314 -4.43 -1.18 -0.71
C CYS A 314 -5.67 -0.38 -0.28
N ALA A 315 -5.50 0.83 0.25
CA ALA A 315 -6.62 1.73 0.58
C ALA A 315 -7.33 2.28 -0.66
N LEU A 316 -6.60 2.50 -1.76
CA LEU A 316 -7.21 2.81 -3.06
C LEU A 316 -8.11 1.66 -3.54
N LEU A 317 -7.63 0.41 -3.43
CA LEU A 317 -8.45 -0.76 -3.77
C LEU A 317 -9.65 -0.93 -2.85
N ASP A 318 -9.51 -0.66 -1.54
CA ASP A 318 -10.65 -0.64 -0.61
C ASP A 318 -11.74 0.34 -1.07
N ARG A 319 -11.35 1.54 -1.52
CA ARG A 319 -12.27 2.55 -2.07
C ARG A 319 -12.89 2.13 -3.40
N LEU A 320 -12.10 1.50 -4.26
CA LEU A 320 -12.57 0.97 -5.53
C LEU A 320 -13.66 -0.08 -5.32
N ILE A 321 -13.39 -1.05 -4.44
CA ILE A 321 -14.37 -2.09 -4.09
C ILE A 321 -15.62 -1.46 -3.48
N ALA A 322 -15.49 -0.48 -2.58
CA ALA A 322 -16.65 0.20 -2.01
C ALA A 322 -17.49 0.95 -3.07
N SER A 323 -16.85 1.52 -4.10
CA SER A 323 -17.55 2.14 -5.23
C SER A 323 -18.24 1.09 -6.10
N ALA A 324 -17.54 -0.02 -6.40
CA ALA A 324 -18.10 -1.15 -7.12
C ALA A 324 -19.34 -1.72 -6.43
N GLN A 325 -19.34 -1.80 -5.10
CA GLN A 325 -20.51 -2.19 -4.30
C GLN A 325 -21.70 -1.23 -4.43
N ARG A 326 -21.46 0.08 -4.52
CA ARG A 326 -22.54 1.07 -4.69
C ARG A 326 -23.17 1.02 -6.09
N HIS A 327 -22.40 0.58 -7.08
CA HIS A 327 -22.80 0.57 -8.49
C HIS A 327 -23.02 -0.85 -9.04
N ASP A 328 -23.16 -1.84 -8.16
CA ASP A 328 -23.40 -3.25 -8.48
C ASP A 328 -22.44 -3.81 -9.55
N GLN A 329 -21.15 -3.47 -9.41
CA GLN A 329 -20.07 -3.96 -10.27
C GLN A 329 -19.30 -5.07 -9.57
N TYR A 330 -19.25 -6.25 -10.18
CA TYR A 330 -18.47 -7.38 -9.71
C TYR A 330 -17.06 -7.34 -10.31
N LEU A 331 -16.05 -7.67 -9.53
CA LEU A 331 -14.66 -7.42 -9.86
C LEU A 331 -13.89 -8.73 -10.06
N GLN A 332 -13.14 -8.77 -11.16
CA GLN A 332 -11.98 -9.63 -11.33
C GLN A 332 -10.73 -8.84 -11.00
N LEU A 333 -9.99 -9.27 -9.97
CA LEU A 333 -8.76 -8.63 -9.53
C LEU A 333 -7.55 -9.41 -10.03
N CYS A 334 -6.76 -8.83 -10.93
CA CYS A 334 -5.46 -9.35 -11.34
C CYS A 334 -4.39 -8.92 -10.33
N LEU A 335 -3.96 -9.85 -9.50
CA LEU A 335 -3.21 -9.55 -8.28
C LEU A 335 -1.68 -9.56 -8.46
N LEU A 336 -1.09 -10.65 -8.96
CA LEU A 336 0.36 -10.83 -8.97
C LEU A 336 0.99 -9.99 -10.07
N THR A 337 1.98 -9.18 -9.69
CA THR A 337 2.77 -8.38 -10.64
C THR A 337 3.67 -9.29 -11.45
N ARG A 338 3.33 -9.54 -12.73
CA ARG A 338 4.03 -10.48 -13.62
C ARG A 338 5.56 -10.35 -13.56
N ASP A 339 6.08 -9.14 -13.74
CA ASP A 339 7.52 -8.85 -13.80
C ASP A 339 8.26 -9.04 -12.47
N LEU A 340 7.52 -9.14 -11.36
CA LEU A 340 8.09 -9.57 -10.08
C LEU A 340 8.28 -11.07 -10.03
N TYR A 341 7.38 -11.87 -10.60
CA TYR A 341 7.33 -13.33 -10.43
C TYR A 341 7.94 -14.12 -11.58
N MET A 342 7.63 -13.79 -12.84
CA MET A 342 7.96 -14.63 -14.00
C MET A 342 9.43 -15.04 -14.13
N PRO A 343 10.44 -14.18 -13.86
CA PRO A 343 11.84 -14.59 -13.95
C PRO A 343 12.20 -15.76 -13.03
N ASP A 344 11.48 -15.93 -11.93
CA ASP A 344 11.79 -16.96 -10.92
C ASP A 344 10.91 -18.21 -11.10
N LEU A 345 9.97 -18.22 -12.06
CA LEU A 345 9.03 -19.31 -12.33
C LEU A 345 9.45 -20.22 -13.50
N ALA A 346 10.69 -20.13 -13.96
CA ALA A 346 11.18 -20.89 -15.12
C ALA A 346 11.47 -22.37 -14.82
N ASP A 347 11.97 -22.70 -13.62
CA ASP A 347 12.35 -24.07 -13.23
C ASP A 347 11.61 -24.51 -11.95
N PRO A 348 10.56 -25.35 -12.07
CA PRO A 348 9.79 -25.86 -10.93
C PRO A 348 10.61 -26.62 -9.87
N GLY A 349 11.80 -27.14 -10.22
CA GLY A 349 12.68 -27.84 -9.28
C GLY A 349 13.54 -26.91 -8.41
N SER A 350 13.65 -25.63 -8.78
CA SER A 350 14.56 -24.68 -8.14
C SER A 350 14.05 -24.14 -6.80
N ASP A 351 14.98 -23.76 -5.92
CA ASP A 351 14.65 -23.04 -4.68
C ASP A 351 14.04 -21.66 -4.97
N THR A 352 14.43 -21.02 -6.06
CA THR A 352 13.89 -19.72 -6.49
C THR A 352 12.42 -19.82 -6.87
N TYR A 353 12.02 -20.89 -7.57
CA TYR A 353 10.62 -21.16 -7.90
C TYR A 353 9.81 -21.39 -6.65
N ARG A 354 10.31 -22.25 -5.74
CA ARG A 354 9.62 -22.54 -4.47
C ARG A 354 9.38 -21.28 -3.66
N ARG A 355 10.41 -20.42 -3.51
CA ARG A 355 10.27 -19.12 -2.84
C ARG A 355 9.25 -18.22 -3.52
N ALA A 356 9.23 -18.16 -4.85
CA ALA A 356 8.25 -17.38 -5.59
C ALA A 356 6.81 -17.88 -5.36
N VAL A 357 6.61 -19.19 -5.24
CA VAL A 357 5.31 -19.77 -4.87
C VAL A 357 4.94 -19.43 -3.43
N ASP A 358 5.87 -19.55 -2.49
CA ASP A 358 5.64 -19.20 -1.07
C ASP A 358 5.27 -17.72 -0.91
N ASP A 359 5.97 -16.82 -1.61
CA ASP A 359 5.68 -15.38 -1.65
C ASP A 359 4.29 -15.10 -2.23
N ALA A 360 3.95 -15.78 -3.34
CA ALA A 360 2.63 -15.65 -3.97
C ALA A 360 1.52 -16.14 -3.03
N GLU A 361 1.73 -17.26 -2.33
CA GLU A 361 0.78 -17.78 -1.35
C GLU A 361 0.57 -16.79 -0.18
N ALA A 362 1.64 -16.21 0.35
CA ALA A 362 1.56 -15.19 1.40
C ALA A 362 0.76 -13.97 0.92
N PHE A 363 0.99 -13.52 -0.30
CA PHE A 363 0.23 -12.40 -0.88
C PHE A 363 -1.24 -12.75 -1.11
N MET A 364 -1.55 -13.94 -1.62
CA MET A 364 -2.93 -14.40 -1.77
C MET A 364 -3.65 -14.51 -0.41
N ARG A 365 -2.97 -15.00 0.63
CA ARG A 365 -3.50 -15.03 2.00
C ARG A 365 -3.84 -13.61 2.49
N TYR A 366 -2.94 -12.65 2.28
CA TYR A 366 -3.19 -11.24 2.59
C TYR A 366 -4.38 -10.67 1.80
N ALA A 367 -4.42 -10.91 0.48
CA ALA A 367 -5.47 -10.41 -0.39
C ALA A 367 -6.85 -10.98 -0.03
N VAL A 368 -6.95 -12.29 0.21
CA VAL A 368 -8.19 -12.94 0.64
C VAL A 368 -8.61 -12.47 2.03
N ALA A 369 -7.68 -12.32 2.97
CA ALA A 369 -7.98 -11.78 4.31
C ALA A 369 -8.52 -10.34 4.26
N ARG A 370 -7.96 -9.51 3.39
CA ARG A 370 -8.34 -8.09 3.26
C ARG A 370 -9.58 -7.87 2.40
N TRP A 371 -9.75 -8.61 1.30
CA TRP A 371 -10.79 -8.32 0.32
C TRP A 371 -11.77 -9.47 0.06
N GLY A 372 -11.52 -10.69 0.55
CA GLY A 372 -12.39 -11.85 0.35
C GLY A 372 -13.75 -11.75 1.04
N ALA A 373 -13.92 -10.85 2.02
CA ALA A 373 -15.21 -10.58 2.64
C ALA A 373 -16.17 -9.81 1.72
N TYR A 374 -15.67 -9.10 0.71
CA TYR A 374 -16.51 -8.31 -0.18
C TYR A 374 -17.13 -9.18 -1.27
N ARG A 375 -18.47 -9.28 -1.27
CA ARG A 375 -19.23 -10.05 -2.26
C ARG A 375 -19.01 -9.61 -3.72
N HIS A 376 -18.56 -8.36 -3.92
CA HIS A 376 -18.28 -7.79 -5.24
C HIS A 376 -16.85 -8.09 -5.72
N VAL A 377 -16.01 -8.77 -4.92
CA VAL A 377 -14.79 -9.40 -5.43
C VAL A 377 -15.18 -10.81 -5.89
N ALA A 378 -15.42 -10.94 -7.19
CA ALA A 378 -15.98 -12.14 -7.80
C ALA A 378 -14.90 -13.14 -8.22
N VAL A 379 -13.77 -12.65 -8.76
CA VAL A 379 -12.72 -13.51 -9.33
C VAL A 379 -11.35 -12.99 -8.91
N TRP A 380 -10.47 -13.93 -8.55
CA TRP A 380 -9.05 -13.68 -8.35
C TRP A 380 -8.30 -14.18 -9.58
N GLU A 381 -7.52 -13.30 -10.20
CA GLU A 381 -6.65 -13.64 -11.30
C GLU A 381 -5.20 -13.49 -10.84
N TYR A 382 -4.37 -14.49 -11.14
CA TYR A 382 -2.97 -14.49 -10.77
C TYR A 382 -2.19 -13.48 -11.60
N PHE A 383 -2.09 -13.67 -12.91
CA PHE A 383 -1.24 -12.87 -13.79
C PHE A 383 -2.01 -12.34 -14.99
N ASN A 384 -1.64 -11.14 -15.41
CA ASN A 384 -1.95 -10.66 -16.76
C ASN A 384 -0.82 -11.07 -17.71
N GLU A 385 -1.18 -11.62 -18.88
CA GLU A 385 -0.26 -11.91 -20.00
C GLU A 385 1.00 -12.68 -19.57
N MET A 386 0.83 -13.98 -19.26
CA MET A 386 1.91 -14.89 -18.89
C MET A 386 2.93 -15.12 -20.00
#